data_AF-A0A7C5ZID2-F1
#
_entry.id   AF-A0A7C5ZID2-F1
#
_cell.length_a   1.000
_cell.length_b   1.000
_cell.length_c   1.000
_cell.angle_alpha   90.00
_cell.angle_beta   90.00
_cell.angle_gamma   90.00
#
_symmetry.space_group_name_H-M   'P 1'
#
loop_
_entity.id
_entity.type
_entity.pdbx_description
1 polymer ?
#
loop_
_entity_poly.entity_id
_entity_poly.type
_entity_poly.pdbx_seq_one_letter_code
_entity_poly.pdbx_strand_id
1 'polypeptide(L)' 'MDELVKLVAEKTGLPPEGARTAVETVLGFLKARLPEPIASQIDGLVAGAGSAGPLRDLPGGLGGLLGGR' A
#
# COMPACT_ATOMS: atom_id res chain seq x y z
N MET A 1 5.21 3.27 -0.32
CA MET A 1 5.16 4.09 -1.55
C MET A 1 5.79 3.36 -2.73
N ASP A 2 7.05 2.95 -2.66
CA ASP A 2 7.79 2.40 -3.81
C ASP A 2 7.21 1.09 -4.37
N GLU A 3 6.67 0.21 -3.52
CA GLU A 3 5.98 -1.00 -3.98
C GLU A 3 4.68 -0.70 -4.73
N LEU A 4 3.91 0.29 -4.28
CA LEU A 4 2.69 0.72 -5.00
C LEU A 4 3.04 1.35 -6.34
N VAL A 5 4.11 2.14 -6.40
CA VAL A 5 4.61 2.71 -7.65
C VAL A 5 5.07 1.62 -8.61
N LYS A 6 5.81 0.62 -8.12
CA LYS A 6 6.21 -0.55 -8.93
C LYS A 6 5.01 -1.33 -9.45
N LEU A 7 4.03 -1.63 -8.58
CA LEU A 7 2.83 -2.35 -8.95
C LEU A 7 2.04 -1.59 -10.02
N VAL A 8 1.86 -0.29 -9.85
CA VAL A 8 1.17 0.55 -10.84
C VAL A 8 1.95 0.58 -12.15
N ALA A 9 3.27 0.79 -12.11
CA ALA A 9 4.13 0.77 -13.30
C ALA A 9 4.05 -0.57 -14.05
N GLU A 10 4.16 -1.70 -13.34
CA GLU A 10 4.06 -3.04 -13.92
C GLU A 10 2.69 -3.32 -14.55
N LYS A 11 1.61 -2.87 -13.93
CA LYS A 11 0.24 -3.14 -14.40
C LYS A 11 -0.23 -2.19 -15.50
N THR A 12 0.31 -0.99 -15.55
CA THR A 12 -0.12 0.06 -16.49
C THR A 12 0.88 0.32 -17.61
N GLY A 13 2.12 -0.16 -17.48
CA GLY A 13 3.22 0.16 -18.39
C GLY A 13 3.74 1.59 -18.24
N LEU A 14 3.34 2.32 -17.19
CA LEU A 14 3.80 3.68 -16.94
C LEU A 14 5.27 3.70 -16.50
N PRO A 15 6.05 4.74 -16.88
CA PRO A 15 7.36 4.96 -16.31
C PRO A 15 7.26 5.21 -14.79
N PRO A 16 8.29 4.89 -13.99
CA PRO A 16 8.25 4.98 -12.53
C PRO A 16 7.80 6.35 -12.01
N GLU A 17 8.29 7.42 -12.65
CA GLU A 17 7.92 8.80 -12.30
C GLU A 17 6.42 9.07 -12.53
N GLY A 18 5.87 8.60 -13.66
CA GLY A 18 4.45 8.75 -13.97
C GLY A 18 3.55 7.91 -13.06
N ALA A 19 4.00 6.70 -12.73
CA ALA A 19 3.32 5.83 -11.78
C ALA A 19 3.29 6.45 -10.37
N ARG A 20 4.36 7.13 -9.97
CA ARG A 20 4.43 7.87 -8.70
C ARG A 20 3.41 8.99 -8.64
N THR A 21 3.37 9.83 -9.68
CA THR A 21 2.37 10.91 -9.77
C THR A 21 0.94 10.37 -9.75
N ALA A 22 0.68 9.24 -10.41
CA ALA A 22 -0.64 8.60 -10.39
C ALA A 22 -1.04 8.15 -8.98
N VAL A 23 -0.13 7.46 -8.27
CA VAL A 23 -0.37 7.02 -6.88
C VAL A 23 -0.62 8.21 -5.95
N GLU A 24 0.21 9.25 -6.04
CA GLU A 24 0.06 10.47 -5.23
C GLU A 24 -1.25 11.20 -5.50
N THR A 25 -1.68 11.29 -6.76
CA THR A 25 -2.95 11.93 -7.15
C THR A 25 -4.15 11.19 -6.55
N VAL A 26 -4.15 9.86 -6.63
CA VAL A 26 -5.23 9.03 -6.07
C VAL A 26 -5.23 9.11 -4.54
N LEU A 27 -4.07 9.03 -3.90
CA LEU A 27 -3.97 9.18 -2.45
C LEU A 27 -4.44 10.57 -1.99
N GLY A 28 -4.07 11.63 -2.71
CA GLY A 28 -4.54 12.99 -2.45
C GLY A 28 -6.06 13.11 -2.55
N PHE A 29 -6.66 12.52 -3.60
CA PHE A 29 -8.11 12.49 -3.76
C PHE A 29 -8.81 11.72 -2.62
N LEU A 30 -8.28 10.55 -2.25
CA LEU A 30 -8.83 9.74 -1.16
C LEU A 30 -8.73 10.47 0.18
N LYS A 31 -7.59 11.10 0.48
CA LYS A 31 -7.43 11.91 1.70
C LYS A 31 -8.40 13.09 1.77
N ALA A 32 -8.69 13.73 0.64
CA ALA A 32 -9.66 14.82 0.57
C ALA A 32 -11.12 14.36 0.75
N ARG A 33 -11.41 13.08 0.53
CA ARG A 33 -12.77 12.49 0.64
C ARG A 33 -12.99 11.67 1.89
N LEU A 34 -11.93 11.24 2.56
CA LEU A 34 -12.01 10.39 3.75
C LEU A 34 -11.80 11.23 5.03
N PRO A 35 -12.62 11.03 6.08
CA PRO A 35 -12.39 11.62 7.39
C PRO A 35 -10.98 11.33 7.93
N GLU A 36 -10.41 12.26 8.69
CA GLU A 36 -9.04 12.17 9.24
C GLU A 36 -8.67 10.81 9.89
N PRO A 37 -9.57 10.13 10.65
CA PRO A 37 -9.25 8.83 11.24
C PRO A 37 -8.96 7.73 10.21
N ILE A 38 -9.57 7.82 9.03
CA ILE A 38 -9.39 6.83 7.95
C ILE A 38 -8.17 7.18 7.11
N ALA A 39 -7.94 8.46 6.81
CA ALA A 39 -6.75 8.92 6.11
C ALA A 39 -5.46 8.51 6.85
N SER A 40 -5.45 8.63 8.18
CA SER A 40 -4.32 8.24 9.03
C SER A 40 -4.02 6.73 8.99
N GLN A 41 -5.05 5.89 8.84
CA GLN A 41 -4.87 4.44 8.67
C GLN A 41 -4.28 4.09 7.30
N ILE A 42 -4.73 4.76 6.24
CA ILE A 42 -4.19 4.57 4.89
C ILE A 42 -2.73 5.00 4.84
N ASP A 43 -2.37 6.12 5.46
CA ASP A 43 -0.98 6.55 5.57
C ASP A 43 -0.14 5.53 6.34
N GLY A 44 -0.67 4.96 7.42
CA GLY A 44 -0.04 3.86 8.14
C GLY A 44 0.20 2.61 7.28
N LEU A 45 -0.71 2.27 6.37
CA LEU A 45 -0.55 1.16 5.43
C LEU A 45 0.42 1.49 4.28
N VAL A 46 0.40 2.71 3.74
CA VAL A 46 1.27 3.14 2.64
C VAL A 46 2.72 3.35 3.09
N ALA A 47 2.90 3.83 4.33
CA ALA A 47 4.19 3.89 5.02
C ALA A 47 4.64 2.51 5.52
N GLY A 48 3.69 1.71 6.01
CA GLY A 48 3.91 0.34 6.49
C GLY A 48 4.14 -0.69 5.40
N ALA A 49 3.79 -0.42 4.14
CA ALA A 49 4.06 -1.32 3.01
C ALA A 49 5.56 -1.53 2.75
N GLY A 50 6.46 -0.75 3.36
CA GLY A 50 7.91 -1.03 3.36
C GLY A 50 8.42 -1.76 4.61
N SER A 51 7.58 -1.95 5.63
CA SER A 51 7.92 -2.61 6.88
C SER A 51 6.97 -3.76 7.14
N ALA A 52 7.48 -4.98 6.98
CA ALA A 52 6.85 -6.20 7.44
C ALA A 52 6.47 -6.14 8.95
N GLY A 53 5.33 -5.55 9.27
CA GLY A 53 4.67 -5.50 10.59
C GLY A 53 3.41 -4.64 10.46
N PRO A 54 2.24 -4.97 11.05
CA PRO A 54 1.91 -5.96 12.10
C PRO A 54 1.40 -7.32 11.57
N LEU A 55 1.44 -7.56 10.26
CA LEU A 55 0.94 -8.82 9.67
C LEU A 55 1.84 -10.02 10.00
N ARG A 56 3.07 -9.75 10.46
CA ARG A 56 4.08 -10.73 10.88
C ARG A 56 4.01 -11.08 12.38
N ASP A 57 3.41 -10.19 13.19
CA ASP A 57 3.17 -10.41 14.62
C ASP A 57 1.75 -10.91 14.93
N LEU A 58 0.90 -11.02 13.91
CA LEU A 58 -0.32 -11.81 13.98
C LEU A 58 0.06 -13.31 13.95
N PRO A 59 -0.17 -14.08 15.04
CA PRO A 59 0.00 -15.51 15.01
C PRO A 59 -1.07 -16.10 14.09
N GLY A 60 -0.74 -16.24 12.80
CA GLY A 60 -1.68 -16.64 11.74
C GLY A 60 -1.76 -15.71 10.52
N GLY A 61 -0.93 -14.67 10.44
CA GLY A 61 -0.75 -13.91 9.21
C GLY A 61 -0.37 -14.82 8.03
N LEU A 62 -0.51 -14.31 6.81
CA LEU A 62 -0.42 -14.98 5.49
C LEU A 62 0.84 -15.85 5.22
N GLY A 63 1.60 -16.31 6.21
CA GLY A 63 2.50 -17.46 6.13
C GLY A 63 1.87 -18.77 6.62
N GLY A 64 0.79 -18.72 7.41
CA GLY A 64 0.13 -19.91 7.97
C GLY A 64 -0.93 -20.57 7.07
N LEU A 65 -1.49 -19.83 6.11
CA LEU A 65 -2.56 -20.31 5.22
C LEU A 65 -2.09 -20.84 3.86
N LEU A 66 -0.77 -20.80 3.60
CA LEU A 66 -0.17 -21.20 2.33
C LEU A 66 0.95 -22.23 2.48
N GLY A 67 1.13 -22.75 3.71
CA GLY A 67 2.01 -23.88 4.01
C GLY A 67 1.43 -24.85 5.05
N GLY A 68 0.15 -24.74 5.39
CA GLY A 68 -0.53 -25.58 6.36
C GLY A 68 -1.22 -26.78 5.72
N ARG A 69 -0.40 -27.72 5.21
CA ARG A 69 -0.73 -29.03 4.58
C ARG A 69 -0.93 -29.02 3.06
#